data_AF-A0A841PAV8-F1
#
_entry.id   AF-A0A841PAV8-F1
#
_cell.length_a   1.000
_cell.length_b   1.000
_cell.length_c   1.000
_cell.angle_alpha   90.00
_cell.angle_beta   90.00
_cell.angle_gamma   90.00
#
_symmetry.space_group_name_H-M   'P 1'
#
loop_
_entity.id
_entity.type
_entity.pdbx_description
1 polymer ?
#
loop_
_entity_poly.entity_id
_entity_poly.type
_entity_poly.pdbx_seq_one_letter_code
_entity_poly.pdbx_strand_id
1 'polypeptide(L)'
;MSDDPDFMCFNDLRYSGDGGLRAIAKVLQSGSPSKTFLALLAEHIDPNTQNSLTGVKLVIKRGKPNRPREKPNYELRNFVHRHCCIFDDNREAVLTVAQKKFGIGRTAFYEALRAVQSIEKHNPDLFATLKTAAYARRDANDPDFQPVR
;
A
#
# COMPACT_ATOMS: atom_id res chain seq x y z
N MET A 1 23.57 20.14 2.01
CA MET A 1 23.04 18.77 2.14
C MET A 1 23.66 17.98 1.01
N SER A 2 24.28 16.84 1.32
CA SER A 2 24.95 16.02 0.32
C SER A 2 23.91 15.46 -0.66
N ASP A 3 23.95 15.84 -1.94
CA ASP A 3 23.15 15.26 -3.03
C ASP A 3 23.70 13.89 -3.45
N ASP A 4 24.23 13.14 -2.49
CA ASP A 4 24.84 11.86 -2.74
C ASP A 4 23.71 10.83 -2.81
N PRO A 5 23.43 10.26 -4.01
CA PRO A 5 22.27 9.42 -4.27
C PRO A 5 22.25 8.18 -3.36
N ASP A 6 23.43 7.78 -2.88
CA ASP A 6 23.63 6.68 -1.94
C ASP A 6 22.98 6.93 -0.57
N PHE A 7 22.79 8.19 -0.16
CA PHE A 7 22.14 8.53 1.11
C PHE A 7 20.63 8.63 0.99
N MET A 8 20.12 9.04 -0.18
CA MET A 8 18.69 9.25 -0.39
C MET A 8 17.90 7.95 -0.30
N CYS A 9 18.46 6.82 -0.77
CA CYS A 9 17.76 5.54 -0.70
C CYS A 9 17.57 5.00 0.73
N PHE A 10 18.45 5.35 1.68
CA PHE A 10 18.25 5.01 3.09
C PHE A 10 17.20 5.90 3.76
N ASN A 11 17.13 7.17 3.37
CA ASN A 11 16.09 8.08 3.83
C ASN A 11 14.70 7.61 3.32
N ASP A 12 14.64 7.10 2.09
CA ASP A 12 13.42 6.52 1.52
C ASP A 12 12.89 5.33 2.31
N LEU A 13 13.73 4.57 3.04
CA LEU A 13 13.25 3.50 3.92
C LEU A 13 12.31 4.01 5.02
N ARG A 14 12.45 5.29 5.43
CA ARG A 14 11.59 5.91 6.44
C ARG A 14 10.19 6.21 5.92
N TYR A 15 10.06 6.53 4.63
CA TYR A 15 8.81 6.99 4.02
C TYR A 15 8.15 5.94 3.13
N SER A 16 8.93 5.02 2.55
CA SER A 16 8.51 3.98 1.61
C SER A 16 9.40 2.74 1.75
N GLY A 17 9.04 1.83 2.66
CA GLY A 17 9.84 0.62 2.94
C GLY A 17 10.20 -0.19 1.69
N ASP A 18 9.21 -0.52 0.85
CA ASP A 18 9.45 -1.25 -0.40
C ASP A 18 10.18 -0.42 -1.46
N GLY A 19 9.93 0.89 -1.51
CA GLY A 19 10.59 1.80 -2.46
C GLY A 19 12.09 1.96 -2.16
N GLY A 20 12.43 2.25 -0.90
CA GLY A 20 13.81 2.36 -0.44
C GLY A 20 14.60 1.06 -0.62
N LEU A 21 13.98 -0.10 -0.34
CA LEU A 21 14.60 -1.40 -0.59
C LEU A 21 14.91 -1.64 -2.09
N ARG A 22 14.02 -1.24 -3.00
CA ARG A 22 14.30 -1.32 -4.44
C ARG A 22 15.42 -0.37 -4.87
N ALA A 23 15.50 0.82 -4.27
CA ALA A 23 16.58 1.77 -4.55
C ALA A 23 17.93 1.22 -4.09
N ILE A 24 18.02 0.69 -2.86
CA ILE A 24 19.22 0.00 -2.35
C ILE A 24 19.62 -1.16 -3.27
N ALA A 25 18.64 -1.98 -3.71
CA ALA A 25 18.91 -3.08 -4.62
C ALA A 25 19.48 -2.62 -5.97
N LYS A 26 18.98 -1.51 -6.53
CA LYS A 26 19.54 -0.92 -7.76
C LYS A 26 20.99 -0.48 -7.61
N VAL A 27 21.34 0.14 -6.47
CA VAL A 27 22.73 0.54 -6.17
C VAL A 27 23.64 -0.68 -6.04
N LEU A 28 23.17 -1.77 -5.42
CA LEU A 28 23.94 -3.02 -5.36
C LEU A 28 24.10 -3.69 -6.73
N GLN A 29 23.05 -3.67 -7.57
CA GLN A 29 23.07 -4.26 -8.91
C GLN A 29 23.94 -3.49 -9.91
N SER A 30 24.28 -2.23 -9.65
CA SER A 30 25.21 -1.47 -10.50
C SER A 30 26.63 -2.05 -10.48
N GLY A 31 26.96 -2.84 -9.45
CA GLY A 31 28.28 -3.47 -9.29
C GLY A 31 29.36 -2.54 -8.71
N SER A 32 29.03 -1.28 -8.44
CA SER A 32 29.98 -0.27 -7.91
C SER A 32 29.43 0.55 -6.73
N PRO A 33 28.86 -0.07 -5.69
CA PRO A 33 28.43 0.66 -4.50
C PRO A 33 29.63 1.33 -3.81
N SER A 34 29.46 2.56 -3.33
CA SER A 34 30.52 3.25 -2.60
C SER A 34 30.84 2.55 -1.27
N LYS A 35 32.09 2.70 -0.78
CA LYS A 35 32.47 2.16 0.54
C LYS A 35 31.60 2.72 1.67
N THR A 36 31.24 4.00 1.56
CA THR A 36 30.35 4.68 2.51
C THR A 36 28.96 4.07 2.50
N PHE A 37 28.39 3.81 1.33
CA PHE A 37 27.11 3.12 1.18
C PHE A 37 27.11 1.74 1.83
N LEU A 38 28.17 0.95 1.58
CA LEU A 38 28.29 -0.39 2.15
C LEU A 38 28.41 -0.36 3.69
N ALA A 39 29.15 0.60 4.24
CA ALA A 39 29.24 0.80 5.68
C ALA A 39 27.87 1.16 6.28
N LEU A 40 27.13 2.07 5.65
CA LEU A 40 25.79 2.46 6.09
C LEU A 40 24.77 1.33 5.97
N LEU A 41 24.86 0.52 4.92
CA LEU A 41 24.03 -0.67 4.77
C LEU A 41 24.32 -1.68 5.89
N ALA A 42 25.59 -1.90 6.22
CA ALA A 42 25.99 -2.77 7.31
C ALA A 42 25.45 -2.28 8.66
N GLU A 43 25.55 -0.98 8.96
CA GLU A 43 24.96 -0.36 10.16
C GLU A 43 23.43 -0.53 10.22
N HIS A 44 22.74 -0.45 9.08
CA HIS A 44 21.28 -0.63 9.03
C HIS A 44 20.85 -2.08 9.27
N ILE A 45 21.65 -3.06 8.85
CA ILE A 45 21.35 -4.49 8.96
C ILE A 45 21.75 -5.04 10.33
N ASP A 46 22.83 -4.54 10.93
CA ASP A 46 23.33 -5.03 12.21
C ASP A 46 22.44 -4.58 13.40
N PRO A 47 21.78 -5.52 14.10
CA PRO A 47 20.94 -5.19 15.25
C PRO A 47 21.72 -4.64 16.44
N ASN A 48 23.03 -4.86 16.53
CA ASN A 48 23.87 -4.44 17.65
C ASN A 48 24.55 -3.09 17.44
N THR A 49 24.58 -2.59 16.21
CA THR A 49 25.26 -1.33 15.87
C THR A 49 24.28 -0.17 15.83
N GLN A 50 24.58 0.97 16.46
CA GLN A 50 23.74 2.15 16.33
C GLN A 50 23.92 2.75 14.94
N ASN A 51 22.79 3.06 14.28
CA ASN A 51 22.81 3.73 12.99
C ASN A 51 23.17 5.20 13.21
N SER A 52 24.29 5.62 12.61
CA SER A 52 24.87 6.95 12.81
C SER A 52 24.09 8.09 12.14
N LEU A 53 23.16 7.79 11.22
CA LEU A 53 22.61 8.78 10.29
C LEU A 53 21.08 8.93 10.29
N THR A 54 20.32 7.84 10.28
CA THR A 54 18.86 7.93 10.02
C THR A 54 17.99 7.60 11.23
N GLY A 55 18.54 6.95 12.26
CA GLY A 55 17.79 6.46 13.42
C GLY A 55 16.79 5.35 13.11
N VAL A 56 16.76 4.83 11.87
CA VAL A 56 15.86 3.76 11.41
C VAL A 56 16.69 2.50 11.12
N LYS A 57 16.33 1.36 11.73
CA LYS A 57 16.99 0.07 11.45
C LYS A 57 16.19 -0.75 10.45
N LEU A 58 16.89 -1.47 9.57
CA LEU A 58 16.28 -2.51 8.74
C LEU A 58 15.96 -3.73 9.62
N VAL A 59 14.75 -3.75 10.16
CA VAL A 59 14.26 -4.95 10.87
C VAL A 59 13.79 -5.94 9.82
N ILE A 60 14.63 -6.92 9.49
CA ILE A 60 14.19 -8.12 8.76
C ILE A 60 13.30 -8.91 9.73
N LYS A 61 12.01 -8.58 9.76
CA LYS A 61 11.01 -9.46 10.34
C LYS A 61 11.06 -10.73 9.51
N ARG A 62 11.64 -11.80 10.07
CA ARG A 62 11.59 -13.12 9.45
C ARG A 62 10.12 -13.43 9.22
N GLY A 63 9.66 -13.29 7.97
CA GLY A 63 8.34 -13.76 7.59
C GLY A 63 8.29 -15.22 7.96
N LYS A 64 7.21 -15.66 8.63
CA LYS A 64 7.04 -17.08 8.93
C LYS A 64 7.21 -17.83 7.60
N PRO A 65 8.16 -18.79 7.51
CA PRO A 65 8.30 -19.58 6.29
C PRO A 65 6.93 -20.19 5.99
N ASN A 66 6.46 -20.01 4.75
CA ASN A 66 5.15 -20.45 4.26
C ASN A 66 3.91 -19.60 4.60
N ARG A 67 4.02 -18.33 5.01
CA ARG A 67 2.83 -17.46 4.90
C ARG A 67 2.65 -17.09 3.41
N PRO A 68 1.61 -17.58 2.71
CA PRO A 68 1.35 -17.10 1.36
C PRO A 68 1.22 -15.58 1.41
N ARG A 69 1.82 -14.87 0.45
CA ARG A 69 1.53 -13.45 0.26
C ARG A 69 0.01 -13.36 0.11
N GLU A 70 -0.68 -12.76 1.08
CA GLU A 70 -2.12 -12.60 1.01
C GLU A 70 -2.40 -11.83 -0.27
N LYS A 71 -2.95 -12.51 -1.28
CA LYS A 71 -3.39 -11.86 -2.50
C LYS A 71 -4.39 -10.80 -2.06
N PRO A 72 -4.20 -9.51 -2.41
CA PRO A 72 -5.17 -8.51 -2.05
C PRO A 72 -6.52 -8.94 -2.62
N ASN A 73 -7.55 -8.93 -1.77
CA ASN A 73 -8.90 -9.27 -2.18
C ASN A 73 -9.42 -8.12 -3.06
N TYR A 74 -9.15 -8.21 -4.37
CA TYR A 74 -9.50 -7.20 -5.35
C TYR A 74 -11.01 -7.00 -5.45
N GLU A 75 -11.79 -8.07 -5.26
CA GLU A 75 -13.25 -7.98 -5.26
C GLU A 75 -13.76 -7.17 -4.07
N LEU A 76 -13.24 -7.42 -2.86
CA LEU A 76 -13.53 -6.61 -1.69
C LEU A 76 -13.14 -5.16 -1.90
N ARG A 77 -11.95 -4.90 -2.44
CA ARG A 77 -11.49 -3.52 -2.70
C ARG A 77 -12.39 -2.80 -3.69
N ASN A 78 -12.77 -3.46 -4.79
CA ASN A 78 -13.67 -2.89 -5.79
C ASN A 78 -15.07 -2.63 -5.22
N PHE A 79 -15.58 -3.55 -4.40
CA PHE A 79 -16.85 -3.39 -3.70
C PHE A 79 -16.82 -2.18 -2.76
N VAL A 80 -15.79 -2.10 -1.89
CA VAL A 80 -15.62 -0.98 -0.95
C VAL A 80 -15.42 0.34 -1.69
N HIS A 81 -14.62 0.36 -2.76
CA HIS A 81 -14.40 1.55 -3.58
C HIS A 81 -15.72 2.11 -4.13
N ARG A 82 -16.51 1.23 -4.73
CA ARG A 82 -17.78 1.58 -5.35
C ARG A 82 -18.78 2.13 -4.34
N HIS A 83 -19.01 1.40 -3.26
CA HIS A 83 -20.04 1.80 -2.32
C HIS A 83 -19.61 2.93 -1.39
N CYS A 84 -18.37 2.91 -0.87
CA CYS A 84 -17.97 3.90 0.14
C CYS A 84 -17.31 5.16 -0.42
N CYS A 85 -16.66 5.12 -1.60
CA CYS A 85 -15.97 6.29 -2.15
C CYS A 85 -16.72 6.89 -3.34
N ILE A 86 -17.26 6.05 -4.23
CA ILE A 86 -17.96 6.53 -5.43
C ILE A 86 -19.39 6.95 -5.11
N PHE A 87 -20.16 6.07 -4.47
CA PHE A 87 -21.59 6.29 -4.17
C PHE A 87 -21.86 6.90 -2.80
N ASP A 88 -20.87 6.87 -1.91
CA ASP A 88 -20.99 7.34 -0.51
C ASP A 88 -22.15 6.69 0.26
N ASP A 89 -22.38 5.39 0.02
CA ASP A 89 -23.36 4.58 0.73
C ASP A 89 -22.96 4.46 2.23
N ASN A 90 -23.96 4.20 3.09
CA ASN A 90 -23.75 4.07 4.54
C ASN A 90 -22.71 2.97 4.86
N ARG A 91 -21.58 3.36 5.45
CA ARG A 91 -20.44 2.46 5.70
C ARG A 91 -20.74 1.26 6.59
N GLU A 92 -21.64 1.38 7.57
CA GLU A 92 -22.01 0.25 8.43
C GLU A 92 -22.91 -0.76 7.68
N ALA A 93 -23.76 -0.27 6.77
CA ALA A 93 -24.53 -1.13 5.87
C ALA A 93 -23.59 -1.85 4.87
N VAL A 94 -22.67 -1.12 4.25
CA VAL A 94 -21.66 -1.70 3.34
C VAL A 94 -20.79 -2.73 4.07
N LEU A 95 -20.37 -2.45 5.32
CA LEU A 95 -19.63 -3.40 6.15
C LEU A 95 -20.46 -4.68 6.36
N THR A 96 -21.72 -4.56 6.77
CA THR A 96 -22.61 -5.71 7.01
C THR A 96 -22.74 -6.58 5.76
N VAL A 97 -22.91 -5.97 4.58
CA VAL A 97 -22.98 -6.70 3.31
C VAL A 97 -21.64 -7.33 2.95
N ALA A 98 -20.53 -6.62 3.15
CA ALA A 98 -19.18 -7.15 2.89
C ALA A 98 -18.84 -8.35 3.77
N GLN A 99 -19.25 -8.32 5.05
CA GLN A 99 -19.08 -9.45 5.97
C GLN A 99 -19.84 -10.68 5.47
N LYS A 100 -21.08 -10.51 5.00
CA LYS A 100 -21.90 -11.60 4.45
C LYS A 100 -21.35 -12.12 3.12
N LYS A 101 -20.98 -11.22 2.19
CA LYS A 101 -20.58 -11.57 0.82
C LYS A 101 -19.16 -12.15 0.74
N PHE A 102 -18.23 -11.63 1.53
CA PHE A 102 -16.81 -11.98 1.45
C PHE A 102 -16.27 -12.73 2.69
N GLY A 103 -17.08 -12.92 3.73
CA GLY A 103 -16.67 -13.63 4.95
C GLY A 103 -15.56 -12.92 5.73
N ILE A 104 -15.46 -11.60 5.62
CA ILE A 104 -14.38 -10.81 6.21
C ILE A 104 -14.76 -10.19 7.57
N GLY A 105 -13.76 -9.82 8.37
CA GLY A 105 -13.94 -9.05 9.60
C GLY A 105 -13.91 -7.53 9.37
N ARG A 106 -14.33 -6.77 10.40
CA ARG A 106 -14.34 -5.29 10.41
C ARG A 106 -12.96 -4.69 10.07
N THR A 107 -11.88 -5.28 10.57
CA THR A 107 -10.51 -4.83 10.32
C THR A 107 -10.16 -4.89 8.82
N ALA A 108 -10.43 -6.01 8.16
CA ALA A 108 -10.13 -6.19 6.73
C ALA A 108 -10.94 -5.24 5.85
N PHE A 109 -12.18 -4.91 6.24
CA PHE A 109 -12.99 -3.90 5.56
C PHE A 109 -12.33 -2.51 5.61
N TYR A 110 -11.92 -2.05 6.79
CA TYR A 110 -11.29 -0.74 6.92
C TYR A 110 -9.89 -0.68 6.30
N GLU A 111 -9.16 -1.78 6.28
CA GLU A 111 -7.90 -1.88 5.53
C GLU A 111 -8.14 -1.72 4.03
N ALA A 112 -9.18 -2.36 3.48
CA ALA A 112 -9.58 -2.17 2.10
C ALA A 112 -9.97 -0.71 1.84
N LEU A 113 -10.82 -0.10 2.70
CA LEU A 113 -11.24 1.28 2.58
C LEU A 113 -10.06 2.27 2.55
N ARG A 114 -9.11 2.12 3.48
CA ARG A 114 -7.89 2.96 3.52
C ARG A 114 -7.04 2.79 2.27
N ALA A 115 -6.90 1.56 1.77
CA ALA A 115 -6.13 1.30 0.56
C ALA A 115 -6.76 2.00 -0.65
N VAL A 116 -8.10 1.98 -0.76
CA VAL A 116 -8.80 2.62 -1.86
C VAL A 116 -8.72 4.16 -1.76
N GLN A 117 -8.98 4.73 -0.58
CA GLN A 117 -8.85 6.18 -0.36
C GLN A 117 -7.44 6.70 -0.64
N SER A 118 -6.43 5.88 -0.35
CA SER A 118 -5.05 6.19 -0.72
C SER A 118 -4.88 6.26 -2.24
N ILE A 119 -5.42 5.30 -3.00
CA ILE A 119 -5.34 5.30 -4.47
C ILE A 119 -6.04 6.54 -5.06
N GLU A 120 -7.22 6.88 -4.55
CA GLU A 120 -7.98 8.06 -4.96
C GLU A 120 -7.18 9.35 -4.75
N LYS A 121 -6.56 9.51 -3.58
CA LYS A 121 -5.72 10.68 -3.27
C LYS A 121 -4.54 10.84 -4.24
N HIS A 122 -3.95 9.74 -4.70
CA HIS A 122 -2.79 9.78 -5.60
C HIS A 122 -3.18 9.84 -7.09
N ASN A 123 -4.42 9.50 -7.45
CA ASN A 123 -4.88 9.43 -8.85
C ASN A 123 -6.30 10.03 -9.01
N PRO A 124 -6.46 11.34 -8.79
CA PRO A 124 -7.79 11.98 -8.83
C PRO A 124 -8.46 11.90 -10.21
N ASP A 125 -7.71 11.98 -11.31
CA ASP A 125 -8.27 11.90 -12.67
C ASP A 125 -8.82 10.52 -13.00
N LEU A 126 -8.10 9.47 -12.58
CA LEU A 126 -8.57 8.10 -12.70
C LEU A 126 -9.83 7.90 -11.87
N PHE A 127 -9.88 8.45 -10.66
CA PHE A 127 -11.06 8.38 -9.81
C PHE A 127 -12.27 9.07 -10.45
N ALA A 128 -12.10 10.26 -11.03
CA ALA A 128 -13.18 10.97 -11.73
C ALA A 128 -13.74 10.12 -12.88
N THR A 129 -12.88 9.46 -13.65
CA THR A 129 -13.28 8.58 -14.75
C THR A 129 -14.04 7.35 -14.25
N LEU A 130 -13.53 6.70 -13.20
CA LEU A 130 -14.17 5.54 -12.57
C LEU A 130 -15.52 5.89 -11.97
N LYS A 131 -15.64 7.09 -11.38
CA LYS A 131 -16.90 7.61 -10.83
C LYS A 131 -17.93 7.75 -11.93
N THR A 132 -17.60 8.43 -13.04
CA THR A 132 -18.50 8.58 -14.19
C THR A 132 -18.96 7.22 -14.75
N ALA A 133 -18.02 6.29 -14.94
CA ALA A 133 -18.34 4.95 -15.44
C ALA A 133 -19.24 4.15 -14.48
N ALA A 134 -19.04 4.29 -13.17
CA ALA A 134 -19.84 3.61 -12.17
C ALA A 134 -21.28 4.14 -12.08
N TYR A 135 -21.48 5.46 -12.19
CA TYR A 135 -22.82 6.04 -12.27
C TYR A 135 -23.55 5.60 -13.55
N ALA A 136 -22.88 5.59 -14.70
CA ALA A 136 -23.48 5.10 -15.95
C ALA A 136 -23.98 3.65 -15.85
N ARG A 137 -23.23 2.77 -15.15
CA ARG A 137 -23.66 1.39 -14.91
C ARG A 137 -24.82 1.29 -13.91
N ARG A 138 -24.83 2.16 -12.90
CA ARG A 138 -25.95 2.25 -11.95
C ARG A 138 -27.24 2.67 -12.65
N ASP A 139 -27.15 3.65 -13.54
CA ASP A 139 -28.29 4.13 -14.35
C ASP A 139 -28.80 3.06 -15.32
N ALA A 140 -27.90 2.20 -15.80
CA ALA A 140 -28.25 1.01 -16.59
C ALA A 140 -28.88 -0.14 -15.76
N ASN A 141 -29.15 0.09 -14.47
CA ASN A 141 -29.65 -0.92 -13.53
C ASN A 141 -28.77 -2.17 -13.39
N ASP A 142 -27.45 -2.03 -13.53
CA ASP A 142 -26.51 -3.12 -13.23
C ASP A 142 -26.67 -3.53 -11.76
N PRO A 143 -27.00 -4.80 -11.45
CA PRO A 143 -27.23 -5.27 -10.08
C PRO A 143 -26.06 -5.02 -9.14
N ASP A 144 -24.82 -5.08 -9.65
CA ASP A 144 -23.63 -4.89 -8.82
C ASP A 144 -23.37 -3.41 -8.46
N PHE A 145 -24.08 -2.47 -9.10
CA PHE A 145 -23.92 -1.03 -8.88
C PHE A 145 -25.11 -0.39 -8.15
N GLN A 146 -26.10 -1.19 -7.77
CA GLN A 146 -27.23 -0.72 -6.96
C GLN A 146 -26.81 -0.47 -5.51
N PRO A 147 -27.44 0.49 -4.81
CA PRO A 147 -27.11 0.77 -3.42
C PRO A 147 -27.35 -0.47 -2.55
N VAL A 148 -26.43 -0.70 -1.63
CA VAL A 148 -26.56 -1.77 -0.65
C VAL A 148 -27.74 -1.48 0.29
N ARG A 149 -28.57 -2.50 0.53
CA ARG A 149 -29.73 -2.48 1.44
C ARG A 149 -29.51 -3.45 2.60
#